data_AF-A0A7C8GWG5-F1
#
_entry.id   AF-A0A7C8GWG5-F1
#
_cell.length_a   1.000
_cell.length_b   1.000
_cell.length_c   1.000
_cell.angle_alpha   90.00
_cell.angle_beta   90.00
_cell.angle_gamma   90.00
#
_symmetry.space_group_name_H-M   'P 1'
#
loop_
_entity.id
_entity.type
_entity.pdbx_description
1 polymer ?
#
loop_
_entity_poly.entity_id
_entity_poly.type
_entity_poly.pdbx_seq_one_letter_code
_entity_poly.pdbx_strand_id
1 'polypeptide(L)' 'MSTFLWIIFIVVALLAGVALGFFIARKYMMNYLKNNPPINEQMLRTLMMQMGQKPSQKKIKQMMRAMNNQVDNK' A
#
# COMPACT_ATOMS: atom_id res chain seq x y z
N MET A 1 -29.05 15.22 34.79
CA MET A 1 -28.03 15.08 33.73
C MET A 1 -27.67 13.62 33.59
N SER A 2 -27.93 13.02 32.43
CA SER A 2 -27.66 11.60 32.15
C SER A 2 -26.19 11.46 31.70
N THR A 3 -25.30 11.19 32.65
CA THR A 3 -23.88 10.91 32.42
C THR A 3 -23.66 9.68 31.53
N PHE A 4 -24.61 8.73 31.55
CA PHE A 4 -24.56 7.51 30.73
C PHE A 4 -24.66 7.78 29.21
N LEU A 5 -25.58 8.67 28.79
CA LEU A 5 -25.68 9.08 27.38
C LEU A 5 -24.36 9.69 26.86
N TRP A 6 -23.69 10.51 27.67
CA TRP A 6 -22.41 11.11 27.31
C TRP A 6 -21.31 10.07 27.07
N ILE A 7 -21.25 9.03 27.91
CA ILE A 7 -20.28 7.94 27.76
C ILE A 7 -20.49 7.21 26.43
N ILE A 8 -21.73 6.92 26.05
CA ILE A 8 -22.05 6.25 24.78
C ILE A 8 -21.63 7.11 23.59
N PHE A 9 -21.92 8.42 23.61
CA PHE A 9 -21.52 9.31 22.51
C PHE A 9 -19.99 9.38 22.34
N ILE A 10 -19.23 9.40 23.43
CA ILE A 10 -17.77 9.40 23.38
C ILE A 10 -17.24 8.10 22.75
N VAL A 11 -17.82 6.95 23.13
CA VAL A 11 -17.42 5.64 22.57
C VAL A 11 -17.73 5.57 21.08
N VAL A 12 -18.91 6.02 20.66
CA VAL A 12 -19.29 6.04 19.23
C VAL A 12 -18.40 7.01 18.44
N ALA A 13 -18.08 8.17 19.00
CA ALA A 13 -17.17 9.14 18.37
C ALA A 13 -15.75 8.58 18.21
N LEU A 14 -15.25 7.85 19.20
CA LEU A 14 -13.95 7.17 19.10
C LEU A 14 -13.95 6.08 18.02
N LEU A 15 -14.98 5.24 17.97
CA LEU A 15 -15.11 4.20 16.95
C LEU A 15 -15.22 4.81 15.54
N ALA A 16 -16.03 5.86 15.39
CA ALA A 16 -16.16 6.58 14.13
C ALA A 16 -14.85 7.25 13.71
N GLY A 17 -14.12 7.87 14.65
CA GLY A 17 -12.82 8.49 14.41
C GLY A 17 -11.76 7.49 13.96
N VAL A 18 -11.68 6.32 14.60
CA VAL A 18 -10.76 5.25 14.20
C VAL A 18 -11.12 4.69 12.82
N ALA A 19 -12.40 4.43 12.56
CA ALA A 19 -12.85 3.95 11.27
C ALA A 19 -12.52 4.95 10.15
N LEU A 20 -12.88 6.22 10.33
CA LEU A 20 -12.58 7.28 9.36
C LEU A 20 -11.07 7.46 9.16
N GLY A 21 -10.29 7.49 10.24
CA GLY A 21 -8.83 7.60 10.20
C GLY A 21 -8.19 6.45 9.41
N PHE A 22 -8.64 5.22 9.64
CA PHE A 22 -8.14 4.04 8.92
C PHE A 22 -8.43 4.11 7.41
N PHE A 23 -9.65 4.48 7.03
CA PHE A 23 -10.02 4.58 5.61
C PHE A 23 -9.23 5.68 4.89
N ILE A 24 -9.05 6.84 5.52
CA ILE A 24 -8.27 7.95 4.95
C ILE A 24 -6.80 7.56 4.82
N ALA A 25 -6.20 7.01 5.89
CA ALA A 25 -4.81 6.56 5.87
C ALA A 25 -4.57 5.48 4.80
N ARG A 26 -5.49 4.51 4.67
CA ARG A 26 -5.43 3.49 3.62
C ARG A 26 -5.44 4.09 2.21
N LYS A 27 -6.36 5.03 1.96
CA LYS A 27 -6.45 5.71 0.66
C LYS A 27 -5.20 6.52 0.36
N TYR A 28 -4.69 7.25 1.35
CA TYR A 28 -3.48 8.04 1.22
C TYR A 28 -2.26 7.17 0.90
N MET A 29 -2.10 6.06 1.62
CA MET A 29 -1.00 5.10 1.41
C MET A 29 -1.05 4.46 0.02
N MET A 30 -2.25 4.11 -0.47
CA MET A 30 -2.41 3.59 -1.84
C MET A 30 -2.01 4.64 -2.89
N ASN A 31 -2.42 5.89 -2.72
CA ASN A 31 -2.01 6.98 -3.61
C ASN A 31 -0.50 7.24 -3.56
N TYR A 32 0.11 7.18 -2.37
CA TYR A 32 1.56 7.33 -2.21
C TYR A 32 2.33 6.27 -3.00
N LEU A 33 1.94 5.00 -2.88
CA LEU A 33 2.56 3.88 -3.59
C LEU A 33 2.35 3.94 -5.11
N LYS A 34 1.24 4.55 -5.58
CA LYS A 34 1.02 4.80 -7.01
C LYS A 34 1.93 5.91 -7.55
N ASN A 35 2.13 6.98 -6.79
CA ASN A 35 2.95 8.11 -7.21
C ASN A 35 4.46 7.81 -7.17
N ASN A 36 4.90 6.93 -6.27
CA ASN A 36 6.27 6.43 -6.21
C ASN A 36 6.25 4.90 -6.22
N PRO A 37 6.29 4.26 -7.41
CA PRO A 37 6.06 2.83 -7.53
C PRO A 37 7.05 2.06 -6.65
N PRO A 38 6.58 1.04 -5.90
CA PRO A 38 7.41 0.33 -4.94
C PRO A 38 8.57 -0.45 -5.58
N ILE A 39 8.56 -0.63 -6.91
CA ILE A 39 9.52 -1.49 -7.62
C ILE A 39 10.15 -0.73 -8.78
N ASN A 40 11.47 -0.55 -8.71
CA ASN A 40 12.31 0.00 -9.77
C ASN A 40 13.20 -1.11 -10.39
N GLU A 41 13.86 -0.82 -11.51
CA GLU A 41 14.70 -1.83 -12.21
C GLU A 41 15.84 -2.36 -11.34
N GLN A 42 16.39 -1.50 -10.49
CA GLN A 42 17.51 -1.82 -9.62
C GLN A 42 17.09 -2.77 -8.49
N MET A 43 15.88 -2.59 -7.95
CA MET A 43 15.32 -3.48 -6.95
C MET A 43 14.99 -4.84 -7.55
N LEU A 44 14.43 -4.87 -8.77
CA LEU A 44 14.25 -6.11 -9.55
C LEU A 44 15.59 -6.82 -9.82
N ARG A 45 16.63 -6.07 -10.17
CA ARG A 45 17.98 -6.60 -10.35
C ARG A 45 18.51 -7.22 -9.07
N THR A 46 18.39 -6.53 -7.94
CA THR A 46 18.82 -7.03 -6.63
C THR A 46 18.05 -8.28 -6.22
N LEU A 47 16.73 -8.31 -6.42
CA LEU A 47 15.91 -9.50 -6.18
C LEU A 47 16.34 -10.68 -7.06
N MET A 48 16.60 -10.44 -8.35
CA MET A 48 17.10 -11.49 -9.26
C MET A 48 18.47 -12.02 -8.82
N MET A 49 19.38 -11.13 -8.42
CA MET A 49 20.70 -11.51 -7.90
C MET A 49 20.59 -12.30 -6.59
N GLN A 50 19.69 -11.91 -5.68
CA GLN A 50 19.41 -12.64 -4.43
C GLN A 50 18.87 -14.06 -4.69
N MET A 51 18.11 -14.24 -5.76
CA MET A 51 17.61 -15.55 -6.19
C MET A 51 18.64 -16.37 -7.01
N GLY A 52 19.88 -15.90 -7.15
CA GLY A 52 20.90 -16.56 -7.97
C GLY A 52 20.62 -16.52 -9.48
N GLN A 53 19.64 -15.73 -9.93
CA GLN A 53 19.32 -15.57 -11.34
C GLN A 53 20.18 -14.46 -11.95
N LYS A 54 20.78 -14.73 -13.10
CA LYS A 54 21.51 -13.71 -13.85
C LYS A 54 20.55 -12.60 -14.31
N PRO A 55 20.73 -11.34 -13.85
CA PRO A 55 19.87 -10.24 -14.26
C PRO A 55 20.16 -9.86 -15.71
N SER A 56 19.26 -10.22 -16.64
CA SER A 56 19.29 -9.71 -18.02
C SER A 56 18.36 -8.51 -18.13
N GLN A 57 18.83 -7.41 -18.74
CA GLN A 57 18.03 -6.18 -18.90
C GLN A 57 16.70 -6.42 -19.61
N LYS A 58 16.66 -7.35 -20.57
CA LYS A 58 15.40 -7.73 -21.25
C LYS A 58 14.42 -8.40 -20.30
N LYS A 59 14.92 -9.31 -19.44
CA LYS A 59 14.11 -10.04 -18.45
C LYS A 59 13.63 -9.10 -17.35
N ILE A 60 14.47 -8.17 -16.88
CA ILE A 60 14.08 -7.13 -15.90
C ILE A 60 12.95 -6.27 -16.47
N LYS A 61 13.08 -5.78 -17.71
CA LYS A 61 12.05 -4.96 -18.35
C LYS A 61 10.74 -5.72 -18.57
N GLN A 62 10.81 -7.00 -18.93
CA GLN A 62 9.64 -7.88 -19.05
C GLN A 62 8.96 -8.09 -17.70
N MET A 63 9.73 -8.34 -16.64
CA MET A 63 9.19 -8.54 -15.30
C MET A 63 8.61 -7.24 -14.74
N MET A 64 9.25 -6.09 -14.92
CA MET A 64 8.72 -4.79 -14.50
C MET A 64 7.36 -4.50 -15.15
N ARG A 65 7.23 -4.76 -16.46
CA ARG A 65 5.95 -4.62 -17.17
C ARG A 65 4.87 -5.56 -16.62
N ALA A 66 5.23 -6.82 -16.35
CA ALA A 66 4.30 -7.78 -15.76
C ALA A 66 3.87 -7.38 -14.33
N MET A 67 4.76 -6.77 -13.55
CA MET A 67 4.47 -6.31 -12.19
C MET A 67 3.59 -5.05 -12.18
N ASN A 68 3.87 -4.06 -13.04
CA ASN A 68 3.01 -2.87 -13.18
C ASN A 68 1.57 -3.29 -13.56
N ASN A 69 1.44 -4.20 -14.52
CA ASN A 69 0.13 -4.71 -14.93
C ASN A 69 -0.63 -5.43 -13.79
N GLN A 70 0.06 -6.02 -12.81
CA GLN A 70 -0.58 -6.67 -11.65
C GLN A 70 -1.00 -5.67 -10.58
N VAL A 71 -0.24 -4.59 -10.40
CA VAL A 71 -0.56 -3.52 -9.43
C VAL A 71 -1.76 -2.69 -9.90
N ASP A 72 -1.92 -2.51 -11.21
CA ASP A 72 -3.02 -1.74 -11.80
C ASP A 72 -4.35 -2.50 -11.88
N ASN A 73 -4.33 -3.84 -11.88
CA ASN A 73 -5.53 -4.70 -11.94
C ASN A 73 -6.16 -4.99 -10.56
N LYS A 74 -5.89 -4.17 -9.54
CA LYS A 74 -6.47 -4.28 -8.19
C LYS A 74 -7.09 -2.97 -7.73
#